data_AF-A0A2G2E6W4-F1
#
_entry.id   AF-A0A2G2E6W4-F1
#
_cell.length_a   1.000
_cell.length_b   1.000
_cell.length_c   1.000
_cell.angle_alpha   90.00
_cell.angle_beta   90.00
_cell.angle_gamma   90.00
#
_symmetry.space_group_name_H-M   'P 1'
#
loop_
_entity.id
_entity.type
_entity.pdbx_description
1 polymer ?
#
loop_
_entity_poly.entity_id
_entity_poly.type
_entity_poly.pdbx_seq_one_letter_code
_entity_poly.pdbx_strand_id
1 'polypeptide(L)'
;MTREARALFLSMLTLVVYAVSIFISQGSFIFPFPLNEFIFLGISAQFFWWNRLGNKWAGSIAIVAGICAVLSKQFFWTFLYSTEAMEFFMDSLITDYCLLAFYVLVLIGAIATMIRQKKGIALLLSAFFVMAFISGVFYNHALLLLLGYGFMSVSTQLSKAFAPYHLLWILLFILKLTEWLTFFLNS
;
A
#
# COMPACT_ATOMS: atom_id res chain seq x y z
N MET A 1 11.01 1.47 20.38
CA MET A 1 10.25 1.54 19.11
C MET A 1 10.92 2.59 18.23
N THR A 2 11.26 2.28 16.97
CA THR A 2 11.86 3.29 16.08
C THR A 2 10.79 4.33 15.68
N ARG A 3 11.23 5.52 15.25
CA ARG A 3 10.32 6.58 14.77
C ARG A 3 9.44 6.09 13.61
N GLU A 4 9.98 5.25 12.73
CA GLU A 4 9.29 4.63 11.60
C GLU A 4 8.21 3.65 12.06
N ALA A 5 8.53 2.77 13.02
CA ALA A 5 7.55 1.85 13.58
C ALA A 5 6.43 2.60 14.32
N ARG A 6 6.77 3.68 15.05
CA ARG A 6 5.78 4.56 15.70
C ARG A 6 4.85 5.21 14.68
N ALA A 7 5.37 5.65 13.53
CA ALA A 7 4.54 6.21 12.45
C ALA A 7 3.54 5.17 11.92
N LEU A 8 3.97 3.92 11.68
CA LEU A 8 3.05 2.85 11.27
C LEU A 8 1.97 2.56 12.32
N PHE A 9 2.37 2.50 13.59
CA PHE A 9 1.43 2.27 14.68
C PHE A 9 0.39 3.40 14.75
N LEU A 10 0.80 4.65 14.61
CA LEU A 10 -0.12 5.79 14.57
C LEU A 10 -1.06 5.70 13.37
N SER A 11 -0.58 5.35 12.17
CA SER A 11 -1.44 5.15 11.00
C SER A 11 -2.49 4.07 11.24
N MET A 12 -2.09 2.93 11.79
CA MET A 12 -3.01 1.84 12.13
C MET A 12 -4.03 2.27 13.18
N LEU A 13 -3.58 2.96 14.24
CA LEU A 13 -4.45 3.46 15.29
C LEU A 13 -5.49 4.43 14.72
N THR A 14 -5.08 5.36 13.85
CA THR A 14 -5.99 6.30 13.19
C THR A 14 -7.06 5.58 12.37
N LEU A 15 -6.67 4.54 11.60
CA LEU A 15 -7.61 3.72 10.83
C LEU A 15 -8.62 3.02 11.75
N VAL A 16 -8.15 2.42 12.85
CA VAL A 16 -9.01 1.74 13.82
C VAL A 16 -9.97 2.71 14.52
N VAL A 17 -9.47 3.86 15.00
CA VAL A 17 -10.30 4.89 15.64
C VAL A 17 -11.40 5.37 14.68
N TYR A 18 -11.07 5.56 13.41
CA TYR A 18 -12.04 5.95 12.40
C TYR A 18 -13.12 4.87 12.19
N ALA A 19 -12.72 3.61 12.00
CA ALA A 19 -13.66 2.51 11.81
C ALA A 19 -14.57 2.30 13.04
N VAL A 20 -14.02 2.39 14.25
CA VAL A 20 -14.79 2.31 15.50
C VAL A 20 -15.77 3.48 15.62
N SER A 21 -15.37 4.70 15.22
CA SER A 21 -16.25 5.87 15.25
C SER A 21 -17.43 5.71 14.28
N ILE A 22 -17.20 5.15 13.09
CA ILE A 22 -18.28 4.82 12.14
C ILE A 22 -19.16 3.71 12.72
N PHE A 23 -18.57 2.66 13.29
CA PHE A 23 -19.34 1.56 13.89
C PHE A 23 -20.28 2.04 15.00
N ILE A 24 -19.82 2.95 15.86
CA ILE A 24 -20.66 3.53 16.92
C ILE A 24 -21.80 4.38 16.34
N SER A 25 -21.57 5.10 15.24
CA SER A 25 -22.55 6.03 14.68
C SER A 25 -23.53 5.39 13.69
N GLN A 26 -23.11 4.35 12.97
CA GLN A 26 -23.85 3.77 11.84
C GLN A 26 -24.06 2.26 11.97
N GLY A 27 -23.46 1.61 12.96
CA GLY A 27 -23.53 0.15 13.15
C GLY A 27 -22.71 -0.67 12.15
N SER A 28 -22.03 -0.03 11.20
CA SER A 28 -21.21 -0.66 10.16
C SER A 28 -19.72 -0.48 10.45
N PHE A 29 -18.91 -1.52 10.21
CA PHE A 29 -17.48 -1.45 10.46
C PHE A 29 -16.74 -1.10 9.18
N ILE A 30 -16.55 0.20 8.94
CA ILE A 30 -16.00 0.72 7.68
C ILE A 30 -14.71 1.50 7.95
N PHE A 31 -13.59 0.99 7.43
CA PHE A 31 -12.36 1.77 7.31
C PHE A 31 -12.41 2.71 6.08
N PRO A 32 -11.66 3.83 6.09
CA PRO A 32 -11.75 4.85 5.05
C PRO A 32 -10.91 4.52 3.79
N PHE A 33 -11.47 3.80 2.82
CA PHE A 33 -10.92 3.68 1.45
C PHE A 33 -11.61 4.72 0.59
N PRO A 34 -10.99 5.90 0.45
CA PRO A 34 -9.85 6.04 -0.45
C PRO A 34 -8.65 6.74 0.21
N LEU A 35 -8.63 6.85 1.54
CA LEU A 35 -7.54 7.53 2.26
C LEU A 35 -6.26 6.68 2.31
N ASN A 36 -6.37 5.38 2.06
CA ASN A 36 -5.24 4.46 2.12
C ASN A 36 -4.06 4.85 1.24
N GLU A 37 -4.32 5.23 -0.01
CA GLU A 37 -3.29 5.65 -0.95
C GLU A 37 -2.59 6.92 -0.47
N PHE A 38 -3.34 7.84 0.13
CA PHE A 38 -2.78 9.05 0.76
C PHE A 38 -1.95 8.72 2.00
N ILE A 39 -2.38 7.76 2.84
CA ILE A 39 -1.61 7.30 3.99
C ILE A 39 -0.29 6.68 3.50
N PHE A 40 -0.34 5.85 2.47
CA PHE A 40 0.87 5.24 1.89
C PHE A 40 1.83 6.30 1.36
N LEU A 41 1.35 7.29 0.61
CA LEU A 41 2.16 8.40 0.12
C LEU A 41 2.76 9.22 1.26
N GLY A 42 1.94 9.63 2.23
CA GLY A 42 2.35 10.44 3.37
C GLY A 42 3.44 9.76 4.21
N ILE A 43 3.26 8.47 4.52
CA ILE A 43 4.26 7.71 5.27
C ILE A 43 5.51 7.45 4.44
N SER A 44 5.39 7.16 3.14
CA SER A 44 6.55 6.99 2.26
C SER A 44 7.38 8.26 2.15
N ALA A 45 6.73 9.42 2.00
CA ALA A 45 7.38 10.72 2.00
C ALA A 45 8.06 11.04 3.35
N GLN A 46 7.39 10.74 4.47
CA GLN A 46 7.95 10.91 5.81
C GLN A 46 9.19 10.03 6.02
N PHE A 47 9.15 8.77 5.59
CA PHE A 47 10.28 7.85 5.66
C PHE A 47 11.47 8.35 4.85
N PHE A 48 11.22 8.82 3.62
CA PHE A 48 12.25 9.39 2.77
C PHE A 48 12.87 10.63 3.39
N TRP A 49 12.05 11.56 3.91
CA TRP A 49 12.51 12.78 4.59
C TRP A 49 13.42 12.48 5.78
N TRP A 50 13.05 11.48 6.57
CA TRP A 50 13.81 11.04 7.74
C TRP A 50 15.08 10.27 7.39
N ASN A 51 15.12 9.60 6.24
CA ASN A 51 16.21 8.72 5.83
C ASN A 51 16.91 9.19 4.55
N ARG A 52 16.99 10.51 4.35
CA ARG A 52 17.60 11.16 3.17
C ARG A 52 19.04 10.75 2.88
N LEU A 53 19.82 10.40 3.89
CA LEU A 53 21.22 9.95 3.75
C LEU A 53 21.34 8.44 3.52
N GLY A 54 20.24 7.68 3.68
CA GLY A 54 20.19 6.23 3.52
C GLY A 54 19.89 5.78 2.09
N ASN A 55 19.21 4.64 1.95
CA ASN A 55 18.80 4.08 0.64
C ASN A 55 17.78 5.00 -0.06
N LYS A 56 18.26 6.05 -0.74
CA LYS A 56 17.44 7.01 -1.49
C LYS A 56 16.59 6.32 -2.54
N TRP A 57 17.16 5.35 -3.25
CA TRP A 57 16.48 4.61 -4.31
C TRP A 57 15.18 3.95 -3.83
N ALA A 58 15.21 3.23 -2.72
CA ALA A 58 14.03 2.55 -2.17
C ALA A 58 12.95 3.55 -1.73
N GLY A 59 13.35 4.67 -1.11
CA GLY A 59 12.41 5.70 -0.72
C GLY A 59 11.82 6.48 -1.90
N SER A 60 12.61 6.75 -2.95
CA SER A 60 12.13 7.38 -4.18
C SER A 60 11.10 6.49 -4.88
N ILE A 61 11.36 5.18 -5.00
CA ILE A 61 10.37 4.24 -5.56
C ILE A 61 9.09 4.25 -4.75
N ALA A 62 9.18 4.22 -3.41
CA ALA A 62 8.00 4.25 -2.56
C ALA A 62 7.17 5.54 -2.72
N ILE A 63 7.83 6.71 -2.82
CA ILE A 63 7.13 7.98 -3.07
C ILE A 63 6.46 7.97 -4.43
N VAL A 64 7.18 7.60 -5.50
CA VAL A 64 6.61 7.59 -6.84
C VAL A 64 5.45 6.60 -6.93
N ALA A 65 5.58 5.42 -6.32
CA ALA A 65 4.48 4.47 -6.18
C ALA A 65 3.29 5.08 -5.43
N GLY A 66 3.52 5.80 -4.33
CA GLY A 66 2.47 6.49 -3.60
C GLY A 66 1.76 7.58 -4.39
N ILE A 67 2.50 8.35 -5.20
CA ILE A 67 1.92 9.36 -6.10
C ILE A 67 1.03 8.66 -7.14
N CYS A 68 1.54 7.63 -7.81
CA CYS A 68 0.78 6.85 -8.78
C CYS A 68 -0.48 6.21 -8.14
N ALA A 69 -0.38 5.72 -6.91
CA ALA A 69 -1.52 5.19 -6.16
C ALA A 69 -2.60 6.26 -5.94
N VAL A 70 -2.23 7.46 -5.49
CA VAL A 70 -3.18 8.57 -5.29
C VAL A 70 -3.81 9.01 -6.61
N LEU A 71 -3.01 9.20 -7.66
CA LEU A 71 -3.49 9.61 -8.98
C LEU A 71 -4.39 8.56 -9.65
N SER A 72 -4.33 7.30 -9.24
CA SER A 72 -5.24 6.26 -9.72
C SER A 72 -6.66 6.37 -9.14
N LYS A 73 -6.89 7.17 -8.09
CA LYS A 73 -8.16 7.20 -7.37
C LYS A 73 -9.05 8.33 -7.84
N GLN A 74 -10.30 8.00 -8.19
CA GLN A 74 -11.33 8.99 -8.51
C GLN A 74 -11.47 10.07 -7.43
N PHE A 75 -11.41 9.68 -6.15
CA PHE A 75 -11.47 10.61 -5.02
C PHE A 75 -10.42 11.72 -5.04
N PHE A 76 -9.24 11.49 -5.61
CA PHE A 76 -8.26 12.58 -5.76
C PHE A 76 -8.73 13.62 -6.80
N TRP A 77 -9.33 13.15 -7.88
CA TRP A 77 -9.74 14.00 -9.00
C TRP A 77 -11.03 14.78 -8.72
N THR A 78 -11.84 14.35 -7.74
CA THR A 78 -13.03 15.10 -7.29
C THR A 78 -12.69 16.48 -6.73
N PHE A 79 -11.44 16.74 -6.34
CA PHE A 79 -10.98 18.05 -5.89
C PHE A 79 -10.68 19.01 -7.04
N LEU A 80 -10.46 18.50 -8.25
CA LEU A 80 -10.01 19.27 -9.41
C LEU A 80 -11.11 19.43 -10.46
N TYR A 81 -11.96 18.42 -10.62
CA TYR A 81 -13.01 18.38 -11.63
C TYR A 81 -14.41 18.48 -11.00
N SER A 82 -15.33 19.11 -11.72
CA SER A 82 -16.77 19.04 -11.43
C SER A 82 -17.31 17.64 -11.73
N THR A 83 -18.48 17.31 -11.18
CA THR A 83 -19.13 16.00 -11.38
C THR A 83 -19.28 15.63 -12.86
N GLU A 84 -19.67 16.60 -13.70
CA GLU A 84 -19.86 16.40 -15.14
C GLU A 84 -18.55 16.14 -15.89
N ALA A 85 -17.49 16.90 -15.59
CA ALA A 85 -16.18 16.72 -16.20
C ALA A 85 -15.50 15.43 -15.73
N MET A 86 -15.88 14.92 -14.56
CA MET A 86 -15.32 13.70 -13.99
C MET A 86 -15.77 12.45 -14.73
N GLU A 87 -16.97 12.43 -15.28
CA GLU A 87 -17.46 11.29 -16.09
C GLU A 87 -16.56 11.12 -17.33
N PHE A 88 -16.33 12.20 -18.09
CA PHE A 88 -15.41 12.19 -19.23
C PHE A 88 -13.96 11.86 -18.86
N PHE A 89 -13.50 12.32 -17.69
CA PHE A 89 -12.14 12.05 -17.26
C PHE A 89 -11.94 10.61 -16.76
N MET A 90 -12.94 10.01 -16.12
CA MET A 90 -12.87 8.60 -15.68
C MET A 90 -12.89 7.62 -16.86
N ASP A 91 -13.44 8.02 -18.01
CA ASP A 91 -13.34 7.26 -19.26
C ASP A 91 -11.94 7.35 -19.91
N SER A 92 -11.05 8.20 -19.39
CA SER A 92 -9.68 8.31 -19.88
C SER A 92 -8.75 7.25 -19.26
N LEU A 93 -7.70 6.86 -19.99
CA LEU A 93 -6.73 5.86 -19.54
C LEU A 93 -5.76 6.37 -18.45
N ILE A 94 -5.89 7.61 -17.99
CA ILE A 94 -4.89 8.25 -17.10
C ILE A 94 -4.85 7.55 -15.74
N THR A 95 -6.01 7.27 -15.15
CA THR A 95 -6.12 6.56 -13.86
C THR A 95 -5.58 5.14 -13.97
N ASP A 96 -5.87 4.45 -15.07
CA ASP A 96 -5.39 3.09 -15.37
C ASP A 96 -3.87 3.04 -15.51
N TYR A 97 -3.26 3.98 -16.25
CA TYR A 97 -1.82 4.05 -16.37
C TYR A 97 -1.13 4.35 -15.03
N CYS A 98 -1.75 5.20 -14.19
CA CYS A 98 -1.25 5.43 -12.83
C CYS A 98 -1.33 4.17 -11.97
N LEU A 99 -2.44 3.42 -12.05
CA LEU A 99 -2.61 2.17 -11.32
C LEU A 99 -1.58 1.11 -11.77
N LEU A 100 -1.38 0.97 -13.08
CA LEU A 100 -0.38 0.08 -13.65
C LEU A 100 1.03 0.46 -13.20
N ALA A 101 1.37 1.74 -13.25
CA ALA A 101 2.67 2.24 -12.79
C ALA A 101 2.89 1.94 -11.30
N PHE A 102 1.86 2.09 -10.46
CA PHE A 102 1.93 1.69 -9.05
C PHE A 102 2.27 0.19 -8.91
N TYR A 103 1.54 -0.70 -9.60
CA TYR A 103 1.81 -2.14 -9.53
C TYR A 103 3.20 -2.52 -10.02
N VAL A 104 3.67 -1.93 -11.11
CA VAL A 104 5.02 -2.15 -11.64
C VAL A 104 6.08 -1.71 -10.63
N LEU A 105 5.92 -0.55 -9.99
CA LEU A 105 6.86 -0.05 -8.99
C LEU A 105 6.89 -0.91 -7.73
N VAL A 106 5.74 -1.39 -7.27
CA VAL A 106 5.63 -2.36 -6.18
C VAL A 106 6.37 -3.65 -6.54
N LEU A 107 6.18 -4.16 -7.76
CA LEU A 107 6.87 -5.37 -8.23
C LEU A 107 8.40 -5.17 -8.31
N ILE A 108 8.87 -4.04 -8.83
CA ILE A 108 10.30 -3.68 -8.86
C ILE A 108 10.87 -3.64 -7.43
N GLY A 109 10.16 -2.98 -6.51
CA GLY A 109 10.54 -2.91 -5.11
C GLY A 109 10.64 -4.30 -4.47
N ALA A 110 9.72 -5.20 -4.81
CA ALA A 110 9.71 -6.56 -4.29
C ALA A 110 10.86 -7.41 -4.82
N ILE A 111 11.10 -7.39 -6.13
CA ILE A 111 12.21 -8.11 -6.77
C ILE A 111 13.55 -7.61 -6.20
N ALA A 112 13.73 -6.30 -6.08
CA ALA A 112 14.94 -5.74 -5.48
C ALA A 112 15.13 -6.18 -4.03
N THR A 113 14.04 -6.22 -3.25
CA THR A 113 14.06 -6.71 -1.87
C THR A 113 14.40 -8.20 -1.82
N MET A 114 13.82 -9.02 -2.71
CA MET A 114 14.08 -10.45 -2.84
C MET A 114 15.56 -10.75 -3.12
N ILE A 115 16.20 -10.00 -4.03
CA ILE A 115 17.62 -10.16 -4.37
C ILE A 115 18.53 -9.91 -3.16
N ARG A 116 18.09 -9.05 -2.21
CA ARG A 116 18.85 -8.76 -0.98
C ARG A 116 18.52 -9.68 0.20
N GLN A 117 17.61 -10.64 0.04
CA GLN A 117 17.26 -11.60 1.08
C GLN A 117 18.43 -12.56 1.32
N LYS A 118 18.90 -12.65 2.56
CA LYS A 118 19.96 -13.61 2.94
C LYS A 118 19.44 -14.97 3.36
N LYS A 119 18.18 -15.04 3.81
CA LYS A 119 17.56 -16.26 4.35
C LYS A 119 16.71 -16.94 3.28
N GLY A 120 16.89 -18.25 3.09
CA GLY A 120 16.13 -19.04 2.11
C GLY A 120 14.61 -18.95 2.32
N ILE A 121 14.13 -19.01 3.57
CA ILE A 121 12.70 -18.87 3.89
C ILE A 121 12.16 -17.49 3.45
N ALA A 122 12.92 -16.42 3.67
CA ALA A 122 12.49 -15.08 3.27
C ALA A 122 12.51 -14.92 1.74
N LEU A 123 13.46 -15.54 1.06
CA LEU A 123 13.47 -15.60 -0.41
C LEU A 123 12.23 -16.34 -0.94
N LEU A 124 11.89 -17.49 -0.36
CA LEU A 124 10.70 -18.27 -0.71
C LEU A 124 9.39 -17.48 -0.49
N LEU A 125 9.26 -16.79 0.65
CA LEU A 125 8.12 -15.90 0.91
C LEU A 125 8.05 -14.73 -0.07
N SER A 126 9.20 -14.16 -0.47
CA SER A 126 9.23 -13.09 -1.48
C SER A 126 8.81 -13.62 -2.87
N ALA A 127 9.16 -14.86 -3.21
CA ALA A 127 8.68 -15.52 -4.43
C ALA A 127 7.16 -15.76 -4.39
N PHE A 128 6.62 -16.20 -3.25
CA PHE A 128 5.17 -16.31 -3.05
C PHE A 128 4.47 -14.96 -3.15
N PHE A 129 5.07 -13.88 -2.64
CA PHE A 129 4.55 -12.53 -2.90
C PHE A 129 4.45 -12.27 -4.40
N VAL A 130 5.51 -12.49 -5.18
CA VAL A 130 5.50 -12.17 -6.62
C VAL A 130 4.39 -12.93 -7.35
N MET A 131 4.25 -14.23 -7.10
CA MET A 131 3.20 -15.04 -7.72
C MET A 131 1.81 -14.58 -7.29
N ALA A 132 1.56 -14.45 -5.99
CA ALA A 132 0.25 -14.03 -5.47
C ALA A 132 -0.12 -12.61 -5.92
N PHE A 133 0.85 -11.70 -5.99
CA PHE A 133 0.64 -10.33 -6.42
C PHE A 133 0.29 -10.25 -7.90
N ILE A 134 1.07 -10.91 -8.78
CA ILE A 134 0.78 -10.95 -10.21
C ILE A 134 -0.60 -11.57 -10.46
N SER A 135 -0.89 -12.75 -9.87
CA SER A 135 -2.20 -13.37 -10.00
C SER A 135 -3.32 -12.49 -9.43
N GLY A 136 -3.10 -11.85 -8.29
CA GLY A 136 -4.07 -10.95 -7.66
C GLY A 136 -4.39 -9.73 -8.52
N VAL A 137 -3.40 -9.14 -9.19
CA VAL A 137 -3.61 -8.03 -10.14
C VAL A 137 -4.33 -8.53 -11.40
N PHE A 138 -3.87 -9.61 -12.04
CA PHE A 138 -4.46 -10.11 -13.29
C PHE A 138 -5.91 -10.57 -13.15
N TYR A 139 -6.25 -11.24 -12.05
CA TYR A 139 -7.60 -11.73 -11.78
C TYR A 139 -8.44 -10.77 -10.93
N ASN A 140 -7.93 -9.57 -10.63
CA ASN A 140 -8.57 -8.58 -9.75
C ASN A 140 -9.08 -9.18 -8.41
N HIS A 141 -8.27 -10.04 -7.78
CA HIS A 141 -8.68 -10.82 -6.61
C HIS A 141 -8.09 -10.24 -5.32
N ALA A 142 -8.92 -9.56 -4.53
CA ALA A 142 -8.49 -8.82 -3.32
C ALA A 142 -7.73 -9.69 -2.30
N LEU A 143 -8.19 -10.93 -2.07
CA LEU A 143 -7.56 -11.85 -1.11
C LEU A 143 -6.16 -12.29 -1.56
N LEU A 144 -5.91 -12.46 -2.86
CA LEU A 144 -4.59 -12.82 -3.37
C LEU A 144 -3.60 -11.67 -3.19
N LEU A 145 -4.03 -10.42 -3.43
CA LEU A 145 -3.24 -9.23 -3.14
C LEU A 145 -2.90 -9.12 -1.64
N LEU A 146 -3.89 -9.36 -0.77
CA LEU A 146 -3.71 -9.35 0.68
C LEU A 146 -2.69 -10.41 1.13
N LEU A 147 -2.83 -11.66 0.65
CA LEU A 147 -1.89 -12.74 0.93
C LEU A 147 -0.49 -12.41 0.42
N GLY A 148 -0.38 -11.85 -0.79
CA GLY A 148 0.87 -11.35 -1.34
C GLY A 148 1.54 -10.40 -0.35
N TYR A 149 0.90 -9.28 -0.03
CA TYR A 149 1.46 -8.30 0.92
C TYR A 149 1.77 -8.91 2.30
N GLY A 150 0.99 -9.88 2.76
CA GLY A 150 1.26 -10.66 3.97
C GLY A 150 2.58 -11.43 3.89
N PHE A 151 2.79 -12.20 2.82
CA PHE A 151 4.05 -12.92 2.59
C PHE A 151 5.25 -11.98 2.56
N MET A 152 5.13 -10.84 1.88
CA MET A 152 6.21 -9.87 1.80
C MET A 152 6.50 -9.18 3.14
N SER A 153 5.47 -8.90 3.92
CA SER A 153 5.59 -8.34 5.26
C SER A 153 6.36 -9.30 6.17
N VAL A 154 5.99 -10.58 6.19
CA VAL A 154 6.70 -11.60 7.00
C VAL A 154 8.13 -11.79 6.50
N SER A 155 8.31 -11.91 5.19
CA SER A 155 9.61 -12.06 4.54
C SER A 155 10.62 -10.99 4.99
N THR A 156 10.18 -9.72 4.97
CA THR A 156 11.05 -8.59 5.31
C THR A 156 11.31 -8.41 6.80
N GLN A 157 10.52 -9.03 7.68
CA GLN A 157 10.83 -9.14 9.10
C GLN A 157 11.88 -10.21 9.40
N LEU A 158 11.89 -11.31 8.64
CA LEU A 158 12.90 -12.36 8.78
C LEU A 158 14.29 -11.88 8.33
N SER A 159 14.35 -11.06 7.29
CA SER A 159 15.57 -10.46 6.77
C SER A 159 15.28 -9.04 6.25
N LYS A 160 15.83 -8.05 6.97
CA LYS A 160 15.55 -6.62 6.80
C LYS A 160 16.28 -6.03 5.60
N ALA A 161 15.80 -6.33 4.39
CA ALA A 161 16.30 -5.72 3.17
C ALA A 161 15.84 -4.25 3.07
N PHE A 162 16.76 -3.33 2.74
CA PHE A 162 16.49 -1.89 2.63
C PHE A 162 15.90 -1.23 3.89
N ALA A 163 16.38 -1.60 5.09
CA ALA A 163 15.97 -0.88 6.31
C ALA A 163 16.20 0.65 6.18
N PRO A 164 15.27 1.50 6.64
CA PRO A 164 14.01 1.15 7.33
C PRO A 164 12.80 0.91 6.40
N TYR A 165 12.94 1.08 5.08
CA TYR A 165 11.85 0.96 4.09
C TYR A 165 11.17 -0.42 4.04
N HIS A 166 11.80 -1.46 4.58
CA HIS A 166 11.16 -2.76 4.78
C HIS A 166 9.81 -2.70 5.52
N LEU A 167 9.61 -1.69 6.38
CA LEU A 167 8.36 -1.48 7.11
C LEU A 167 7.21 -1.01 6.20
N LEU A 168 7.49 -0.46 5.03
CA LEU A 168 6.44 -0.05 4.08
C LEU A 168 5.67 -1.26 3.52
N TRP A 169 6.26 -2.46 3.52
CA TRP A 169 5.53 -3.69 3.19
C TRP A 169 4.44 -4.00 4.22
N ILE A 170 4.75 -3.82 5.50
CA ILE A 170 3.76 -3.94 6.58
C ILE A 170 2.65 -2.90 6.40
N LEU A 171 3.00 -1.68 6.01
CA LEU A 171 2.00 -0.65 5.72
C LEU A 171 1.06 -1.09 4.59
N LEU A 172 1.60 -1.53 3.45
CA LEU A 172 0.79 -2.02 2.33
C LEU A 172 -0.12 -3.19 2.73
N PHE A 173 0.38 -4.10 3.56
CA PHE A 173 -0.43 -5.18 4.12
C PHE A 173 -1.57 -4.65 5.00
N ILE A 174 -1.29 -3.75 5.95
CA ILE A 174 -2.31 -3.17 6.83
C ILE A 174 -3.38 -2.46 6.01
N LEU A 175 -2.96 -1.63 5.05
CA LEU A 175 -3.87 -0.89 4.18
C LEU A 175 -4.74 -1.84 3.36
N LYS A 176 -4.18 -2.89 2.77
CA LYS A 176 -5.01 -3.86 2.02
C LYS A 176 -5.89 -4.71 2.93
N LEU A 177 -5.44 -5.01 4.14
CA LEU A 177 -6.20 -5.75 5.14
C LEU A 177 -7.44 -4.98 5.57
N THR A 178 -7.28 -3.68 5.86
CA THR A 178 -8.42 -2.85 6.23
C THR A 178 -9.43 -2.80 5.09
N GLU A 179 -8.96 -2.76 3.82
CA GLU A 179 -9.83 -2.72 2.63
C GLU A 179 -10.68 -3.98 2.54
N TRP A 180 -10.00 -5.12 2.64
CA TRP A 180 -10.64 -6.41 2.64
C TRP A 180 -11.61 -6.59 3.81
N LEU A 181 -11.26 -6.14 5.02
CA LEU A 181 -12.12 -6.21 6.20
C LEU A 181 -13.40 -5.40 6.03
N THR A 182 -13.33 -4.19 5.47
CA THR A 182 -14.54 -3.41 5.18
C THR A 182 -15.48 -4.15 4.25
N PHE A 183 -14.97 -4.76 3.17
CA PHE A 183 -15.84 -5.52 2.28
C PHE A 183 -16.38 -6.77 2.97
N PHE A 184 -15.51 -7.56 3.62
CA PHE A 184 -15.86 -8.84 4.24
C PHE A 184 -16.86 -8.71 5.40
N LEU A 185 -16.76 -7.66 6.22
CA LEU A 185 -17.63 -7.48 7.39
C LEU A 185 -18.98 -6.83 7.06
N ASN A 186 -19.11 -6.21 5.89
CA ASN A 186 -20.34 -5.53 5.46
C ASN A 186 -20.95 -6.15 4.19
N SER A 187 -20.52 -7.36 3.80
CA SER A 187 -21.18 -8.18 2.77
C SER A 187 -22.07 -9.25 3.40
#